data_AF-A0A7L5DYR3-F1
#
_entry.id   AF-A0A7L5DYR3-F1
#
_cell.length_a   1.000
_cell.length_b   1.000
_cell.length_c   1.000
_cell.angle_alpha   90.00
_cell.angle_beta   90.00
_cell.angle_gamma   90.00
#
_symmetry.space_group_name_H-M   'P 1'
#
loop_
_entity.id
_entity.type
_entity.pdbx_description
1 polymer ?
#
loop_
_entity_poly.entity_id
_entity_poly.type
_entity_poly.pdbx_seq_one_letter_code
_entity_poly.pdbx_strand_id
1 'polypeptide(L)'
;MAKIYVIAGPPGVGKSTSGSALVPDGIPILDLDLIADRYKKQGFTTYQGIANLSFQDLVRKELIAGRDFAIELNLGDEQHYDYVKSLKGFSGYSAENDQVFCLKEVRRSGVN
;
A
#
# COMPACT_ATOMS: atom_id res chain seq x y z
N MET A 1 -12.31 5.40 -13.81
CA MET A 1 -10.85 5.64 -13.74
C MET A 1 -10.53 5.73 -12.27
N ALA A 2 -9.68 4.84 -11.76
CA ALA A 2 -9.42 4.71 -10.33
C ALA A 2 -8.31 5.66 -9.86
N LYS A 3 -8.42 6.18 -8.64
CA LYS A 3 -7.34 6.85 -7.92
C LYS A 3 -6.67 5.88 -6.95
N ILE A 4 -5.33 5.92 -6.93
CA ILE A 4 -4.52 5.10 -6.02
C ILE A 4 -3.84 6.03 -5.03
N TYR A 5 -4.12 5.84 -3.75
CA TYR A 5 -3.41 6.53 -2.67
C TYR A 5 -2.27 5.64 -2.19
N VAL A 6 -1.03 6.13 -2.22
CA VAL A 6 0.13 5.32 -1.81
C VAL A 6 0.61 5.81 -0.45
N ILE A 7 0.42 4.97 0.57
CA ILE A 7 1.01 5.16 1.91
C ILE A 7 2.38 4.48 1.89
N ALA A 8 3.44 5.28 1.96
CA ALA A 8 4.80 4.80 1.81
C ALA A 8 5.75 5.35 2.87
N GLY A 9 6.76 4.55 3.20
CA GLY A 9 7.79 4.89 4.18
C GLY A 9 8.49 3.64 4.73
N PRO A 10 9.65 3.81 5.37
CA PRO A 10 10.42 2.68 5.91
C PRO A 10 9.63 1.90 6.98
N PRO A 11 10.03 0.65 7.29
CA PRO A 11 9.46 -0.09 8.41
C PRO A 11 9.57 0.71 9.72
N GLY A 12 8.53 0.67 10.56
CA GLY A 12 8.53 1.35 11.86
C GLY A 12 8.22 2.85 11.86
N VAL A 13 8.02 3.50 10.70
CA VAL A 13 7.71 4.95 10.63
C VAL A 13 6.26 5.31 11.03
N GLY A 14 5.42 4.31 11.30
CA GLY A 14 4.02 4.51 11.70
C GLY A 14 3.00 4.53 10.56
N LYS A 15 3.29 3.89 9.42
CA LYS A 15 2.35 3.76 8.29
C LYS A 15 1.01 3.15 8.72
N SER A 16 1.03 1.97 9.31
CA SER A 16 -0.18 1.28 9.75
C SER A 16 -0.88 1.96 10.94
N THR A 17 -0.20 2.90 11.62
CA THR A 17 -0.76 3.66 12.76
C THR A 17 -1.45 4.95 12.31
N SER A 18 -0.80 5.70 11.40
CA SER A 18 -1.23 7.07 11.04
C SER A 18 -1.56 7.22 9.55
N GLY A 19 -1.25 6.24 8.72
CA GLY A 19 -1.42 6.28 7.27
C GLY A 19 -2.88 6.39 6.85
N SER A 20 -3.81 5.81 7.62
CA SER A 20 -5.25 5.96 7.37
C SER A 20 -5.73 7.41 7.44
N ALA A 21 -5.10 8.26 8.25
CA ALA A 21 -5.43 9.68 8.34
C ALA A 21 -5.00 10.49 7.10
N LEU A 22 -4.16 9.91 6.25
CA LEU A 22 -3.68 10.52 5.00
C LEU A 22 -4.59 10.15 3.81
N VAL A 23 -5.48 9.19 4.00
CA VAL A 23 -6.39 8.68 2.98
C VAL A 23 -7.80 9.22 3.25
N PRO A 24 -8.57 9.60 2.23
CA PRO A 24 -9.96 10.03 2.43
C PRO A 24 -10.81 8.96 3.11
N ASP A 25 -11.80 9.40 3.89
CA ASP A 25 -12.73 8.50 4.58
C ASP A 25 -13.45 7.56 3.61
N GLY A 26 -13.60 6.29 4.02
CA GLY A 26 -14.30 5.28 3.24
C GLY A 26 -13.51 4.65 2.09
N ILE A 27 -12.29 5.12 1.83
CA ILE A 27 -11.38 4.49 0.86
C ILE A 27 -10.74 3.25 1.48
N PRO A 28 -10.87 2.06 0.86
CA PRO A 28 -10.27 0.84 1.39
C PRO A 28 -8.74 0.90 1.30
N ILE A 29 -8.06 0.45 2.36
CA ILE A 29 -6.60 0.33 2.40
C ILE A 29 -6.23 -1.13 2.20
N LEU A 30 -5.47 -1.41 1.14
CA LEU A 30 -4.84 -2.70 0.88
C LEU A 30 -3.45 -2.69 1.50
N ASP A 31 -3.27 -3.51 2.54
CA ASP A 31 -2.02 -3.60 3.31
C ASP A 31 -1.39 -4.98 3.08
N LEU A 32 -0.22 -5.00 2.43
CA LEU A 32 0.52 -6.22 2.12
C LEU A 32 1.03 -6.93 3.38
N ASP A 33 1.50 -6.20 4.38
CA ASP A 33 2.00 -6.77 5.63
C ASP A 33 0.86 -7.43 6.41
N LEU A 34 -0.33 -6.82 6.41
CA LEU A 34 -1.53 -7.41 6.99
C LEU A 34 -1.97 -8.69 6.27
N ILE A 35 -1.88 -8.73 4.94
CA ILE A 35 -2.18 -9.95 4.16
C ILE A 35 -1.17 -11.05 4.48
N ALA A 36 0.13 -10.71 4.54
CA ALA A 36 1.19 -11.65 4.88
C ALA A 36 1.03 -12.22 6.29
N ASP A 37 0.67 -11.39 7.27
CA ASP A 37 0.41 -11.82 8.64
C ASP A 37 -0.78 -12.79 8.73
N ARG A 38 -1.85 -12.58 7.94
CA ARG A 38 -2.97 -13.53 7.87
C ARG A 38 -2.54 -14.91 7.39
N TYR A 39 -1.80 -14.98 6.28
CA TYR A 39 -1.31 -16.27 5.76
C TYR A 39 -0.30 -16.93 6.69
N LYS A 40 0.55 -16.13 7.36
CA LYS A 40 1.46 -16.63 8.39
C LYS A 40 0.69 -17.28 9.55
N LYS A 41 -0.36 -16.62 10.06
CA LYS A 41 -1.22 -17.14 11.13
C LYS A 41 -1.99 -18.39 10.74
N GLN A 42 -2.27 -18.58 9.45
CA GLN A 42 -2.89 -19.78 8.90
C GLN A 42 -1.90 -20.95 8.71
N GLY A 43 -0.60 -20.74 9.00
CA GLY A 43 0.42 -21.79 8.94
C GLY A 43 1.04 -22.00 7.56
N PHE A 44 0.83 -21.08 6.60
CA PHE A 44 1.48 -21.17 5.30
C PHE A 44 2.98 -20.84 5.43
N THR A 45 3.84 -21.74 4.97
CA THR A 45 5.30 -21.55 4.99
C THR A 45 5.77 -20.54 3.95
N THR A 46 5.06 -20.42 2.83
CA THR A 46 5.33 -19.48 1.72
C THR A 46 4.44 -18.23 1.78
N TYR A 47 4.00 -17.84 2.99
CA TYR A 47 3.02 -16.77 3.22
C TYR A 47 3.36 -15.45 2.51
N GLN A 48 4.64 -15.09 2.39
CA GLN A 48 5.07 -13.86 1.69
C GLN A 48 4.73 -13.89 0.19
N GLY A 49 5.01 -15.02 -0.47
CA GLY A 49 4.70 -15.19 -1.89
C GLY A 49 3.19 -15.20 -2.15
N ILE A 50 2.43 -15.89 -1.29
CA ILE A 50 0.96 -15.93 -1.37
C ILE A 50 0.38 -14.52 -1.15
N ALA A 51 0.91 -13.78 -0.19
CA ALA A 51 0.47 -12.42 0.10
C ALA A 51 0.74 -11.47 -1.08
N ASN A 52 1.92 -11.55 -1.69
CA ASN A 52 2.26 -10.76 -2.88
C ASN A 52 1.29 -11.01 -4.03
N LEU A 53 1.00 -12.28 -4.36
CA LEU A 53 0.04 -12.63 -5.41
C LEU A 53 -1.36 -12.12 -5.09
N SER A 54 -1.82 -12.35 -3.86
CA SER A 54 -3.15 -11.93 -3.41
C SER A 54 -3.31 -10.41 -3.42
N PHE A 55 -2.27 -9.69 -3.00
CA PHE A 55 -2.24 -8.23 -3.02
C PHE A 55 -2.32 -7.69 -4.45
N GLN A 56 -1.54 -8.25 -5.38
CA GLN A 56 -1.60 -7.87 -6.79
C GLN A 56 -2.97 -8.12 -7.42
N ASP A 57 -3.62 -9.24 -7.09
CA ASP A 57 -4.97 -9.57 -7.54
C ASP A 57 -6.02 -8.59 -6.98
N LEU A 58 -5.91 -8.19 -5.71
CA LEU A 58 -6.78 -7.19 -5.10
C LEU A 58 -6.63 -5.83 -5.78
N VAL A 59 -5.40 -5.36 -5.98
CA VAL A 59 -5.13 -4.10 -6.70
C VAL A 59 -5.71 -4.14 -8.10
N ARG A 60 -5.49 -5.24 -8.84
CA ARG A 60 -6.04 -5.41 -10.18
C ARG A 60 -7.57 -5.38 -10.19
N LYS A 61 -8.21 -6.01 -9.20
CA LYS A 61 -9.68 -6.01 -9.06
C LYS A 61 -10.24 -4.60 -8.85
N GLU A 62 -9.60 -3.79 -8.00
CA GLU A 62 -10.02 -2.40 -7.77
C GLU A 62 -9.82 -1.53 -9.02
N LEU A 63 -8.68 -1.69 -9.71
CA LEU A 63 -8.38 -1.02 -10.97
C LEU A 63 -9.39 -1.34 -12.08
N ILE A 64 -9.71 -2.62 -12.29
CA ILE A 64 -10.70 -3.06 -13.28
C ILE A 64 -12.09 -2.51 -12.95
N ALA A 65 -12.44 -2.48 -11.66
CA ALA A 65 -13.71 -1.92 -11.21
C ALA A 65 -13.75 -0.38 -11.26
N GLY A 66 -12.62 0.28 -11.49
CA GLY A 66 -12.51 1.73 -11.49
C GLY A 66 -12.81 2.37 -10.13
N ARG A 67 -12.60 1.63 -9.03
CA ARG A 67 -12.83 2.11 -7.66
C ARG A 67 -11.56 2.72 -7.09
N ASP A 68 -11.71 3.75 -6.27
CA ASP A 68 -10.59 4.38 -5.56
C ASP A 68 -10.17 3.51 -4.38
N PHE A 69 -8.86 3.39 -4.14
CA PHE A 69 -8.30 2.59 -3.06
C PHE A 69 -6.93 3.13 -2.64
N ALA A 70 -6.49 2.76 -1.45
CA ALA A 70 -5.15 3.00 -0.96
C ALA A 70 -4.34 1.72 -0.92
N ILE A 71 -3.03 1.85 -1.08
CA ILE A 71 -2.07 0.77 -0.87
C ILE A 71 -1.04 1.19 0.18
N GLU A 72 -0.73 0.30 1.11
CA GLU A 72 0.37 0.48 2.06
C GLU A 72 1.54 -0.43 1.66
N LEU A 73 2.68 0.19 1.36
CA LEU A 73 3.88 -0.52 0.91
C LEU A 73 5.15 0.05 1.57
N ASN A 74 6.13 -0.84 1.78
CA ASN A 74 7.50 -0.43 2.09
C ASN A 74 8.24 -0.12 0.79
N LEU A 75 8.31 1.14 0.36
CA LEU A 75 9.06 1.55 -0.84
C LEU A 75 10.59 1.53 -0.64
N GLY A 76 11.09 1.15 0.54
CA GLY A 76 12.49 0.75 0.71
C GLY A 76 12.80 -0.64 0.14
N ASP A 77 11.77 -1.41 -0.22
CA ASP A 77 11.87 -2.66 -0.97
C ASP A 77 11.77 -2.38 -2.48
N GLU A 78 12.74 -2.87 -3.24
CA GLU A 78 12.84 -2.64 -4.69
C GLU A 78 11.64 -3.24 -5.45
N GLN A 79 11.15 -4.40 -5.03
CA GLN A 79 10.01 -5.06 -5.69
C GLN A 79 8.73 -4.26 -5.50
N HIS A 80 8.53 -3.68 -4.31
CA HIS A 80 7.38 -2.80 -4.06
C HIS A 80 7.46 -1.51 -4.88
N TYR A 81 8.65 -0.92 -5.00
CA TYR A 81 8.86 0.27 -5.82
C TYR A 81 8.62 0.00 -7.30
N ASP A 82 9.14 -1.10 -7.82
CA ASP A 82 8.92 -1.55 -9.19
C ASP A 82 7.44 -1.85 -9.46
N TYR A 83 6.75 -2.46 -8.51
CA TYR A 83 5.33 -2.71 -8.61
C TYR A 83 4.54 -1.40 -8.75
N VAL A 84 4.77 -0.40 -7.90
CA VAL A 84 4.09 0.91 -8.01
C VAL A 84 4.38 1.58 -9.35
N LYS A 85 5.61 1.52 -9.86
CA LYS A 85 5.94 2.01 -11.21
C LYS A 85 5.14 1.29 -12.29
N SER A 86 4.96 -0.03 -12.16
CA SER A 86 4.21 -0.84 -13.14
C SER A 86 2.72 -0.46 -13.22
N LEU A 87 2.12 0.00 -12.10
CA LEU A 87 0.72 0.41 -12.06
C LEU A 87 0.42 1.61 -12.98
N LYS A 88 1.41 2.46 -13.23
CA LYS A 88 1.26 3.63 -14.11
C LYS A 88 1.00 3.26 -15.57
N GLY A 89 1.35 2.04 -15.98
CA GLY A 89 1.10 1.51 -17.32
C GLY A 89 -0.27 0.84 -17.48
N PHE A 90 -1.08 0.75 -16.43
CA PHE A 90 -2.38 0.07 -16.48
C PHE A 90 -3.44 0.96 -17.16
N SER A 91 -4.22 0.44 -18.11
CA SER A 91 -5.18 1.25 -18.89
C SER A 91 -6.32 1.88 -18.07
N GLY A 92 -6.57 1.38 -16.86
CA GLY A 92 -7.53 1.94 -15.89
C GLY A 92 -6.96 3.01 -14.95
N TYR A 93 -5.65 3.28 -15.04
CA TYR A 93 -4.91 4.25 -14.21
C TYR A 93 -4.93 5.66 -14.81
N SER A 94 -4.77 6.68 -13.97
CA SER A 94 -4.57 8.06 -14.42
C SER A 94 -3.48 8.78 -13.64
N ALA A 95 -2.55 9.37 -14.39
CA ALA A 95 -1.39 10.09 -13.87
C ALA A 95 -1.73 11.35 -13.07
N GLU A 96 -2.94 11.91 -13.21
CA GLU A 96 -3.38 13.10 -12.47
C GLU A 96 -3.76 12.80 -11.00
N ASN A 97 -3.65 11.54 -10.57
CA ASN A 97 -4.16 11.05 -9.29
C ASN A 97 -3.09 10.44 -8.37
N ASP A 98 -1.81 10.67 -8.65
CA ASP A 98 -0.71 10.26 -7.77
C ASP A 98 -0.67 11.15 -6.51
N GLN A 99 -1.29 10.69 -5.42
CA GLN A 99 -1.01 11.19 -4.08
C GLN A 99 -0.15 10.17 -3.33
N VAL A 100 1.16 10.39 -3.40
CA VAL A 100 2.13 9.64 -2.62
C VAL A 100 2.31 10.34 -1.28
N PHE A 101 1.79 9.72 -0.23
CA PHE A 101 2.03 10.16 1.14
C PHE A 101 3.27 9.47 1.67
N CYS A 102 4.40 10.13 1.53
CA CYS A 102 5.64 9.72 2.15
C CYS A 102 5.64 10.15 3.62
N LEU A 103 5.44 9.20 4.52
CA LEU A 103 5.75 9.40 5.94
C LEU A 103 7.27 9.41 6.10
N LYS A 104 7.87 10.61 6.10
CA LYS A 104 9.22 10.83 6.61
C LYS A 104 9.16 11.00 8.12
N GLU A 105 10.20 10.51 8.79
CA GLU A 105 10.42 10.55 10.24
C GLU A 105 9.70 11.72 10.95
N VAL A 106 8.67 11.40 11.74
CA VAL A 106 8.12 12.31 12.73
C VAL A 106 9.20 12.44 13.80
N ARG A 107 9.99 13.52 13.75
CA ARG A 107 10.92 13.85 14.83
C ARG A 107 10.14 13.80 16.14
N ARG A 108 10.58 12.95 17.08
CA ARG A 108 10.15 13.06 18.49
C ARG A 108 10.47 14.49 18.92
N SER A 109 9.44 15.34 18.98
CA SER A 109 9.50 16.58 19.74
C SER A 109 9.86 16.20 21.18
N GLY A 110 10.92 16.84 21.67
CA GLY A 110 11.51 16.58 22.98
C GLY A 110 10.47 16.58 24.09
N VAL A 111 10.61 15.60 24.98
CA VAL A 111 10.00 15.65 26.31
C VAL A 111 10.94 16.51 27.15
N ASN A 112 10.44 17.64 27.64
CA ASN A 112 11.07 18.46 28.69
C ASN A 112 11.28 17.66 29.97
#